data_AF-A0A7K0GV62-F1
#
_entry.id   AF-A0A7K0GV62-F1
#
_cell.length_a   1.000
_cell.length_b   1.000
_cell.length_c   1.000
_cell.angle_alpha   90.00
_cell.angle_beta   90.00
_cell.angle_gamma   90.00
#
_symmetry.space_group_name_H-M   'P 1'
#
loop_
_entity.id
_entity.type
_entity.pdbx_description
1 polymer ?
#
loop_
_entity_poly.entity_id
_entity_poly.type
_entity_poly.pdbx_seq_one_letter_code
_entity_poly.pdbx_strand_id
1 'polypeptide(L)'
;MKREANITEQQAREIVEKMGHRESYTSKSVNDFYRSIGLDPEEPEQPDKTVTEEAETAMTDELSGVTTGKVTMPQKRVSGKQRRLSLEEYRTTYLQIPKIINRKPVFVSETVRDELDRVVRYLGGKGMSASGLIENLVRLHLEAYRNDIEQWRKL
;
A
#
# COMPACT_ATOMS: atom_id res chain seq x y z
N MET A 1 50.43 19.16 -11.94
CA MET A 1 49.47 20.24 -12.27
C MET A 1 48.12 19.59 -12.55
N LYS A 2 47.01 20.11 -12.01
CA LYS A 2 45.66 19.68 -12.42
C LYS A 2 45.20 20.62 -13.54
N ARG A 3 44.65 20.08 -14.63
CA ARG A 3 43.94 20.89 -15.63
C ARG A 3 42.49 20.98 -15.21
N GLU A 4 42.01 22.19 -14.97
CA GLU A 4 40.59 22.45 -14.76
C GLU A 4 39.89 22.47 -16.13
N ALA A 5 38.67 21.92 -16.19
CA ALA A 5 37.89 21.87 -17.42
C ALA A 5 37.26 23.25 -17.67
N ASN A 6 37.92 24.07 -18.50
CA ASN A 6 37.38 25.36 -18.90
C ASN A 6 36.25 25.14 -19.92
N ILE A 7 35.01 25.24 -19.47
CA ILE A 7 33.79 25.12 -20.29
C ILE A 7 33.54 26.49 -20.93
N THR A 8 33.47 26.53 -22.26
CA THR A 8 33.25 27.77 -23.00
C THR A 8 31.84 28.30 -22.71
N GLU A 9 31.67 29.62 -22.63
CA GLU A 9 30.37 30.24 -22.32
C GLU A 9 29.25 29.81 -23.30
N GLN A 10 29.59 29.57 -24.56
CA GLN A 10 28.67 29.00 -25.56
C GLN A 10 28.16 27.60 -25.18
N GLN A 11 29.02 26.74 -24.63
CA GLN A 11 28.64 25.40 -24.17
C GLN A 11 27.78 25.48 -22.90
N ALA A 12 28.08 26.42 -22.00
CA ALA A 12 27.23 26.68 -20.84
C ALA A 12 25.82 27.14 -21.25
N ARG A 13 25.72 28.01 -22.27
CA ARG A 13 24.44 28.45 -22.85
C ARG A 13 23.69 27.29 -23.54
N GLU A 14 24.37 26.46 -24.35
CA GLU A 14 23.76 25.28 -24.99
C GLU A 14 23.21 24.26 -23.96
N ILE A 15 23.94 24.03 -22.86
CA ILE A 15 23.49 23.17 -21.77
C ILE A 15 22.26 23.75 -21.08
N VAL A 16 22.23 25.06 -20.82
CA VAL A 16 21.05 25.73 -20.24
C VAL A 16 19.85 25.69 -21.19
N GLU A 17 20.07 25.82 -22.50
CA GLU A 17 19.01 25.72 -23.51
C GLU A 17 18.43 24.30 -23.60
N LYS A 18 19.27 23.26 -23.66
CA LYS A 18 18.84 21.85 -23.62
C LYS A 18 18.11 21.49 -22.32
N MET A 19 18.60 21.96 -21.18
CA MET A 19 17.95 21.73 -19.88
C MET A 19 16.67 22.58 -19.70
N GLY A 20 16.58 23.71 -20.41
CA GLY A 20 15.39 24.55 -20.50
C GLY A 20 14.28 23.94 -21.36
N HIS A 21 14.63 23.10 -22.34
CA HIS A 21 13.67 22.33 -23.16
C HIS A 21 13.11 21.12 -22.39
N ARG A 22 12.62 21.35 -21.18
CA ARG A 22 11.75 20.41 -20.48
C ARG A 22 10.42 20.38 -21.21
N GLU A 23 10.19 19.30 -21.97
CA GLU A 23 8.89 18.98 -22.56
C GLU A 23 7.80 19.17 -21.49
N SER A 24 6.85 20.05 -21.78
CA SER A 24 5.81 20.39 -20.82
C SER A 24 4.89 19.19 -20.66
N TYR A 25 4.80 18.67 -19.43
CA TYR A 25 3.89 17.59 -19.05
C TYR A 25 2.45 18.11 -19.13
N THR A 26 1.94 18.22 -20.35
CA THR A 26 0.54 18.51 -20.64
C THR A 26 -0.28 17.25 -20.44
N SER A 27 -1.52 17.40 -19.96
CA SER A 27 -2.41 16.25 -19.71
C SER A 27 -2.72 15.42 -20.96
N LYS A 28 -2.44 15.95 -22.17
CA LYS A 28 -2.59 15.25 -23.44
C LYS A 28 -1.56 14.13 -23.63
N SER A 29 -0.28 14.38 -23.30
CA SER A 29 0.79 13.36 -23.38
C SER A 29 0.47 12.13 -22.51
N VAL A 30 -0.16 12.34 -21.36
CA VAL A 30 -0.65 11.27 -20.48
C VAL A 30 -1.80 10.49 -21.13
N ASN A 31 -2.76 11.18 -21.76
CA ASN A 31 -3.85 10.52 -22.50
C ASN A 31 -3.37 9.75 -23.74
N ASP A 32 -2.36 10.23 -24.45
CA ASP A 32 -1.81 9.52 -25.62
C ASP A 32 -1.08 8.23 -25.21
N PHE A 33 -0.37 8.25 -24.07
CA PHE A 33 0.19 7.03 -23.47
C PHE A 33 -0.91 6.01 -23.15
N TYR A 34 -1.99 6.44 -22.47
CA TYR A 34 -3.13 5.58 -22.13
C TYR A 34 -3.86 5.01 -23.36
N ARG A 35 -4.07 5.84 -24.41
CA ARG A 35 -4.60 5.41 -25.70
C ARG A 35 -3.70 4.37 -26.38
N SER A 36 -2.37 4.52 -26.29
CA SER A 36 -1.42 3.58 -26.90
C SER A 36 -1.41 2.18 -26.28
N ILE A 37 -1.86 2.04 -25.03
CA ILE A 37 -1.96 0.75 -24.31
C ILE A 37 -3.39 0.18 -24.24
N GLY A 38 -4.34 0.78 -24.96
CA GLY A 38 -5.73 0.30 -25.02
C GLY A 38 -6.58 0.57 -23.78
N LEU A 39 -6.18 1.55 -22.95
CA LEU A 39 -6.89 1.95 -21.74
C LEU A 39 -7.35 3.42 -21.87
N ASP A 40 -8.40 3.69 -22.64
CA ASP A 40 -9.02 5.03 -22.64
C ASP A 40 -9.58 5.35 -21.24
N PRO A 41 -9.16 6.46 -20.60
CA PRO A 41 -9.67 6.84 -19.28
C PRO A 41 -11.02 7.56 -19.40
N GLU A 42 -12.04 7.07 -18.70
CA GLU A 42 -13.32 7.78 -18.54
C GLU A 42 -13.11 9.07 -17.73
N GLU A 43 -13.80 10.16 -18.12
CA GLU A 43 -13.70 11.44 -17.41
C GLU A 43 -14.42 11.38 -16.05
N PRO A 44 -13.82 11.90 -14.96
CA PRO A 44 -14.45 11.88 -13.64
C PRO A 44 -15.54 12.95 -13.51
N GLU A 45 -16.80 12.54 -13.42
CA GLU A 45 -17.91 13.43 -13.04
C GLU A 45 -17.68 14.04 -11.64
N GLN A 46 -18.07 15.31 -11.46
CA GLN A 46 -17.89 16.01 -10.18
C GLN A 46 -19.03 15.69 -9.19
N PRO A 47 -18.71 15.44 -7.90
CA PRO A 47 -19.72 15.31 -6.86
C PRO A 47 -20.22 16.70 -6.41
N ASP A 48 -21.54 16.91 -6.41
CA ASP A 48 -22.14 18.17 -5.96
C ASP A 48 -23.53 17.95 -5.32
N LYS A 49 -23.97 18.92 -4.52
CA LYS A 49 -25.31 19.17 -3.93
C LYS A 49 -25.94 18.10 -3.01
N THR A 50 -25.94 18.46 -1.73
CA THR A 50 -26.79 17.98 -0.62
C THR A 50 -28.26 18.39 -0.75
N VAL A 51 -29.17 17.61 -0.15
CA VAL A 51 -30.53 17.89 0.38
C VAL A 51 -31.15 16.50 0.69
N THR A 52 -32.00 16.15 1.65
CA THR A 52 -32.59 16.62 2.94
C THR A 52 -33.51 15.44 3.38
N GLU A 53 -34.08 15.43 4.59
CA GLU A 53 -35.07 14.43 5.03
C GLU A 53 -36.37 14.40 4.18
N GLU A 54 -37.05 13.25 4.15
CA GLU A 54 -38.43 13.10 4.66
C GLU A 54 -38.78 11.60 4.88
N ALA A 55 -39.96 11.30 5.42
CA ALA A 55 -40.27 10.01 6.09
C ALA A 55 -41.68 9.44 5.80
N GLU A 56 -41.96 8.23 6.32
CA GLU A 56 -43.28 7.57 6.44
C GLU A 56 -43.98 7.13 5.12
N THR A 57 -44.81 6.08 5.02
CA THR A 57 -45.29 4.98 5.91
C THR A 57 -44.97 3.60 5.21
N ALA A 58 -45.61 2.41 5.31
CA ALA A 58 -46.82 1.88 5.97
C ALA A 58 -46.71 0.37 6.37
N MET A 59 -47.53 -0.53 5.78
CA MET A 59 -47.88 -1.86 6.33
C MET A 59 -48.23 -2.92 5.24
N THR A 60 -48.51 -4.15 5.70
CA THR A 60 -49.09 -5.35 5.02
C THR A 60 -48.15 -6.17 4.11
N ASP A 61 -48.16 -7.51 4.15
CA ASP A 61 -48.53 -8.46 5.23
C ASP A 61 -47.85 -9.84 5.03
N GLU A 62 -47.94 -10.74 6.02
CA GLU A 62 -47.89 -12.24 6.01
C GLU A 62 -47.34 -13.00 4.75
N LEU A 63 -46.58 -14.11 4.79
CA LEU A 63 -46.10 -15.02 5.85
C LEU A 63 -45.06 -16.00 5.23
N SER A 64 -43.90 -16.22 5.87
CA SER A 64 -43.26 -17.55 5.95
C SER A 64 -42.06 -17.54 6.91
N GLY A 65 -42.08 -18.40 7.92
CA GLY A 65 -41.02 -18.50 8.92
C GLY A 65 -40.11 -19.70 8.70
N VAL A 66 -38.82 -19.47 8.45
CA VAL A 66 -37.75 -20.43 8.75
C VAL A 66 -36.69 -19.73 9.59
N THR A 67 -36.65 -20.07 10.88
CA THR A 67 -35.73 -19.49 11.85
C THR A 67 -34.34 -20.12 11.74
N THR A 68 -33.43 -19.49 11.00
CA THR A 68 -31.98 -19.76 11.11
C THR A 68 -31.27 -18.48 11.51
N GLY A 69 -30.52 -18.55 12.61
CA GLY A 69 -30.05 -17.40 13.38
C GLY A 69 -29.60 -16.19 12.57
N LYS A 70 -30.31 -15.06 12.75
CA LYS A 70 -29.78 -13.72 12.52
C LYS A 70 -28.63 -13.49 13.50
N VAL A 71 -27.45 -14.03 13.17
CA VAL A 71 -26.19 -13.75 13.86
C VAL A 71 -25.85 -12.29 13.57
N THR A 72 -26.50 -11.42 14.34
CA THR A 72 -26.14 -10.02 14.49
C THR A 72 -24.80 -10.04 15.20
N MET A 73 -23.72 -10.28 14.43
CA MET A 73 -22.36 -10.12 14.91
C MET A 73 -22.33 -8.76 15.61
N PRO A 74 -22.07 -8.72 16.93
CA PRO A 74 -22.06 -7.45 17.61
C PRO A 74 -21.01 -6.62 16.89
N GLN A 75 -21.41 -5.45 16.37
CA GLN A 75 -20.48 -4.44 15.92
C GLN A 75 -19.70 -3.99 17.16
N LYS A 76 -18.72 -4.80 17.55
CA LYS A 76 -17.77 -4.52 18.61
C LYS A 76 -17.08 -3.25 18.15
N ARG A 77 -17.56 -2.13 18.68
CA ARG A 77 -17.00 -0.80 18.46
C ARG A 77 -15.69 -0.78 19.22
N VAL A 78 -14.69 -1.49 18.66
CA VAL A 78 -13.38 -1.74 19.25
C VAL A 78 -12.86 -0.39 19.69
N SER A 79 -12.80 -0.18 21.00
CA SER A 79 -12.51 1.12 21.59
C SER A 79 -11.25 1.67 20.95
N GLY A 80 -11.14 2.99 20.76
CA GLY A 80 -9.91 3.60 20.25
C GLY A 80 -8.66 3.21 21.06
N LYS A 81 -8.85 2.73 22.30
CA LYS A 81 -7.82 2.14 23.17
C LYS A 81 -7.51 0.66 22.85
N GLN A 82 -8.49 -0.16 22.43
CA GLN A 82 -8.26 -1.55 21.97
C GLN A 82 -7.79 -1.64 20.51
N ARG A 83 -8.17 -0.68 19.65
CA ARG A 83 -7.50 -0.45 18.36
C ARG A 83 -6.09 0.14 18.55
N ARG A 84 -5.69 0.33 19.82
CA ARG A 84 -4.33 0.58 20.30
C ARG A 84 -3.85 -0.52 21.28
N LEU A 85 -4.17 -1.80 21.01
CA LEU A 85 -3.09 -2.80 20.95
C LEU A 85 -2.12 -2.24 19.90
N SER A 86 -1.05 -1.63 20.39
CA SER A 86 -0.70 -0.31 19.87
C SER A 86 -0.02 -0.37 18.49
N LEU A 87 -0.19 0.69 17.71
CA LEU A 87 0.64 0.91 16.52
C LEU A 87 2.14 0.92 16.89
N GLU A 88 2.47 1.20 18.15
CA GLU A 88 3.81 1.17 18.72
C GLU A 88 4.27 -0.27 19.02
N GLU A 89 3.43 -1.14 19.59
CA GLU A 89 3.65 -2.60 19.64
C GLU A 89 3.87 -3.17 18.23
N TYR A 90 2.96 -2.89 17.28
CA TYR A 90 3.09 -3.37 15.91
C TYR A 90 4.39 -2.89 15.25
N ARG A 91 4.77 -1.62 15.46
CA ARG A 91 6.04 -1.07 14.97
C ARG A 91 7.25 -1.73 15.61
N THR A 92 7.25 -1.91 16.94
CA THR A 92 8.38 -2.46 17.69
C THR A 92 8.55 -3.97 17.48
N THR A 93 7.49 -4.70 17.08
CA THR A 93 7.54 -6.12 16.72
C THR A 93 7.88 -6.35 15.24
N TYR A 94 7.16 -5.71 14.31
CA TYR A 94 7.21 -6.07 12.88
C TYR A 94 7.95 -5.06 11.99
N LEU A 95 8.06 -3.80 12.39
CA LEU A 95 8.63 -2.71 11.58
C LEU A 95 10.02 -2.26 12.04
N GLN A 96 10.70 -3.09 12.83
CA GLN A 96 12.14 -2.95 13.11
C GLN A 96 12.94 -3.17 11.83
N ILE A 97 13.93 -2.33 11.53
CA ILE A 97 14.74 -2.44 10.31
C ILE A 97 15.74 -3.60 10.46
N PRO A 98 15.59 -4.75 9.76
CA PRO A 98 16.47 -5.88 9.95
C PRO A 98 17.73 -5.75 9.10
N LYS A 99 18.88 -6.13 9.67
CA LYS A 99 20.16 -6.17 8.95
C LYS A 99 20.27 -7.45 8.11
N ILE A 100 19.59 -7.47 6.95
CA ILE A 100 19.61 -8.63 6.04
C ILE A 100 20.94 -8.71 5.29
N ILE A 101 21.87 -9.50 5.83
CA ILE A 101 23.14 -9.87 5.18
C ILE A 101 22.87 -11.07 4.24
N ASN A 102 23.61 -11.18 3.13
CA ASN A 102 23.47 -12.28 2.15
C ASN A 102 22.01 -12.46 1.63
N ARG A 103 21.37 -11.34 1.26
CA ARG A 103 19.98 -11.26 0.79
C ARG A 103 19.69 -12.30 -0.30
N LYS A 104 18.68 -13.16 -0.05
CA LYS A 104 18.14 -14.09 -1.05
C LYS A 104 16.81 -13.53 -1.61
N PRO A 105 16.50 -13.73 -2.91
CA PRO A 105 15.20 -13.40 -3.45
C PRO A 105 14.13 -14.37 -2.93
N VAL A 106 12.93 -13.87 -2.71
CA VAL A 106 11.72 -14.65 -2.40
C VAL A 106 10.61 -14.13 -3.31
N PHE A 107 9.92 -15.04 -4.00
CA PHE A 107 8.79 -14.69 -4.86
C PHE A 107 7.50 -14.69 -4.05
N VAL A 108 6.66 -13.69 -4.30
CA VAL A 108 5.31 -13.50 -3.73
C VAL A 108 4.38 -13.04 -4.85
N SER A 109 3.06 -13.12 -4.66
CA SER A 109 2.13 -12.52 -5.62
C SER A 109 2.25 -10.99 -5.65
N GLU A 110 1.85 -10.40 -6.78
CA GLU A 110 1.76 -8.95 -6.93
C GLU A 110 0.87 -8.31 -5.86
N THR A 111 -0.29 -8.92 -5.57
CA THR A 111 -1.22 -8.50 -4.52
C THR A 111 -0.55 -8.44 -3.13
N VAL A 112 0.16 -9.49 -2.73
CA VAL A 112 0.86 -9.55 -1.43
C VAL A 112 2.02 -8.56 -1.40
N ARG A 113 2.75 -8.38 -2.51
CA ARG A 113 3.80 -7.37 -2.63
C ARG A 113 3.24 -5.97 -2.42
N ASP A 114 2.13 -5.63 -3.05
CA ASP A 114 1.50 -4.32 -2.96
C ASP A 114 0.88 -4.05 -1.58
N GLU A 115 0.32 -5.06 -0.92
CA GLU A 115 -0.14 -4.95 0.47
C GLU A 115 1.03 -4.68 1.43
N LEU A 116 2.14 -5.43 1.30
CA LEU A 116 3.36 -5.20 2.08
C LEU A 116 3.94 -3.80 1.83
N ASP A 117 3.97 -3.35 0.58
CA ASP A 117 4.45 -2.01 0.24
C ASP A 117 3.52 -0.92 0.81
N ARG A 118 2.20 -1.10 0.79
CA ARG A 118 1.24 -0.20 1.46
C ARG A 118 1.51 -0.13 2.98
N VAL A 119 1.65 -1.28 3.65
CA VAL A 119 1.95 -1.33 5.10
C VAL A 119 3.26 -0.60 5.42
N VAL A 120 4.32 -0.83 4.64
CA VAL A 120 5.62 -0.18 4.83
C VAL A 120 5.54 1.33 4.56
N ARG A 121 4.82 1.78 3.52
CA ARG A 121 4.66 3.21 3.18
C ARG A 121 3.85 3.98 4.23
N TYR A 122 2.82 3.38 4.82
CA TYR A 122 1.95 4.08 5.80
C TYR A 122 2.44 3.95 7.25
N LEU A 123 2.99 2.79 7.64
CA LEU A 123 3.31 2.50 9.05
C LEU A 123 4.82 2.48 9.34
N GLY A 124 5.65 2.18 8.33
CA GLY A 124 7.09 1.98 8.46
C GLY A 124 7.92 3.25 8.71
N GLY A 125 9.11 3.06 9.29
CA GLY A 125 10.09 4.13 9.48
C GLY A 125 11.06 4.30 8.30
N LYS A 126 11.89 5.36 8.36
CA LYS A 126 12.95 5.62 7.36
C LYS A 126 13.90 4.42 7.23
N GLY A 127 13.90 3.77 6.06
CA GLY A 127 14.72 2.58 5.79
C GLY A 127 14.00 1.24 6.00
N MET A 128 12.72 1.25 6.40
CA MET A 128 11.88 0.05 6.35
C MET A 128 11.60 -0.36 4.89
N SER A 129 11.44 -1.65 4.64
CA SER A 129 11.19 -2.21 3.31
C SER A 129 10.29 -3.44 3.37
N ALA A 130 9.61 -3.79 2.28
CA ALA A 130 8.79 -5.01 2.21
C ALA A 130 9.60 -6.28 2.54
N SER A 131 10.84 -6.38 2.06
CA SER A 131 11.77 -7.47 2.44
C SER A 131 12.01 -7.52 3.96
N GLY A 132 12.11 -6.37 4.63
CA GLY A 132 12.30 -6.30 6.07
C GLY A 132 11.06 -6.71 6.87
N LEU A 133 9.87 -6.40 6.36
CA LEU A 133 8.59 -6.79 6.97
C LEU A 133 8.39 -8.31 6.86
N ILE A 134 8.63 -8.88 5.66
CA ILE A 134 8.63 -10.34 5.46
C ILE A 134 9.64 -11.01 6.40
N GLU A 135 10.89 -10.53 6.44
CA GLU A 135 11.96 -11.09 7.27
C GLU A 135 11.56 -11.15 8.76
N ASN A 136 10.96 -10.09 9.31
CA ASN A 136 10.52 -10.08 10.70
C ASN A 136 9.31 -11.01 10.94
N LEU A 137 8.31 -11.01 10.05
CA LEU A 137 7.15 -11.91 10.11
C LEU A 137 7.57 -13.39 10.07
N VAL A 138 8.45 -13.74 9.12
CA VAL A 138 8.98 -15.10 8.95
C VAL A 138 9.84 -15.51 10.15
N ARG A 139 10.69 -14.61 10.69
CA ARG A 139 11.48 -14.91 11.90
C ARG A 139 10.60 -15.20 13.11
N LEU A 140 9.56 -14.38 13.33
CA LEU A 140 8.62 -14.57 14.44
C LEU A 140 7.82 -15.87 14.30
N HIS A 141 7.40 -16.21 13.07
CA HIS A 141 6.74 -17.49 12.77
C HIS A 141 7.68 -18.69 13.02
N LEU A 142 8.91 -18.63 12.52
CA LEU A 142 9.90 -19.70 12.69
C LEU A 142 10.28 -19.91 14.17
N GLU A 143 10.40 -18.86 14.97
CA GLU A 143 10.67 -18.98 16.41
C GLU A 143 9.48 -19.60 17.15
N ALA A 144 8.25 -19.18 16.83
CA ALA A 144 7.03 -19.68 17.48
C ALA A 144 6.76 -21.17 17.20
N TYR A 145 6.98 -21.62 15.96
CA TYR A 145 6.66 -22.99 15.52
C TYR A 145 7.87 -23.92 15.36
N ARG A 146 9.06 -23.50 15.81
CA ARG A 146 10.32 -24.25 15.61
C ARG A 146 10.21 -25.72 16.01
N ASN A 147 9.73 -25.97 17.23
CA ASN A 147 9.65 -27.31 17.80
C ASN A 147 8.64 -28.19 17.06
N ASP A 148 7.58 -27.60 16.51
CA ASP A 148 6.52 -28.31 15.78
C ASP A 148 7.01 -28.67 14.38
N ILE A 149 7.70 -27.75 13.70
CA ILE A 149 8.39 -28.00 12.43
C ILE A 149 9.46 -29.10 12.60
N GLU A 150 10.23 -29.08 13.70
CA GLU A 150 11.22 -30.12 14.03
C GLU A 150 10.59 -31.47 14.45
N GLN A 151 9.31 -31.50 14.82
CA GLN A 151 8.52 -32.73 15.04
C GLN A 151 7.95 -33.25 13.73
N TRP A 152 7.27 -32.42 12.93
CA TRP A 152 6.68 -32.82 11.65
C TRP A 152 7.74 -33.29 10.64
N ARG A 153 8.98 -32.81 10.74
CA ARG A 153 10.14 -33.33 9.97
C ARG A 153 10.50 -34.81 10.26
N LYS A 154 9.99 -35.39 11.34
CA LYS A 154 10.28 -36.78 11.78
C LYS A 154 9.13 -37.75 11.46
N LEU A 155 8.07 -37.28 10.81
CA LEU A 155 6.95 -38.07 10.30
C LEU A 155 7.18 -38.43 8.82
#